data_AF-A0A8H6ZIX2-F1
#
_entry.id   AF-A0A8H6ZIX2-F1
#
_cell.length_a   1.000
_cell.length_b   1.000
_cell.length_c   1.000
_cell.angle_alpha   90.00
_cell.angle_beta   90.00
_cell.angle_gamma   90.00
#
_symmetry.space_group_name_H-M   'P 1'
#
loop_
_entity.id
_entity.type
_entity.pdbx_description
1 polymer ?
#
loop_
_entity_poly.entity_id
_entity_poly.type
_entity_poly.pdbx_seq_one_letter_code
_entity_poly.pdbx_strand_id
1 'polypeptide(L)'
;MVYCEIFMHLEEIGLLDMESLIDRVCLYIVFQPRIQASLDETLGSWNLHKLCTANNKSPRAIYELSHEKAINHGYWTGDPGDDLVTALDPSYAEDSNEPLPPLDELHDDPVAPDYSEVSDTGSGVRGWSFCEQ
;
A
#
# COMPACT_ATOMS: atom_id res chain seq x y z
N MET A 1 1.14 8.36 -17.01
CA MET A 1 1.02 9.71 -17.60
C MET A 1 0.71 9.65 -19.12
N VAL A 2 -0.15 8.72 -19.59
CA VAL A 2 -0.33 8.52 -21.04
C VAL A 2 -1.37 9.46 -21.66
N TYR A 3 -2.45 9.76 -20.94
CA TYR A 3 -3.54 10.59 -21.48
C TYR A 3 -3.17 12.06 -21.63
N CYS A 4 -2.29 12.59 -20.77
CA CYS A 4 -1.82 13.97 -20.87
C CYS A 4 -1.09 14.23 -22.19
N GLU A 5 -0.24 13.31 -22.63
CA GLU A 5 0.50 13.43 -23.89
C GLU A 5 -0.45 13.43 -25.09
N ILE A 6 -1.51 12.61 -25.05
CA ILE A 6 -2.54 12.59 -26.10
C ILE A 6 -3.26 13.94 -26.17
N PHE A 7 -3.64 14.53 -25.04
CA PHE A 7 -4.33 15.82 -25.03
C PHE A 7 -3.44 16.96 -25.52
N MET A 8 -2.17 16.99 -25.12
CA MET A 8 -1.20 17.96 -25.61
C MET A 8 -0.99 17.84 -27.13
N HIS A 9 -0.91 16.61 -27.65
CA HIS A 9 -0.78 16.38 -29.08
C HIS A 9 -2.03 16.80 -29.86
N LEU A 10 -3.23 16.55 -29.31
CA LEU A 10 -4.50 16.96 -29.92
C LEU A 10 -4.67 18.49 -29.98
N GLU A 11 -4.15 19.19 -28.98
CA GLU A 11 -4.09 20.65 -28.95
C GLU A 11 -3.09 21.19 -29.99
N GLU A 12 -1.90 20.57 -30.09
CA GLU A 12 -0.86 20.97 -31.06
C GLU A 12 -1.33 20.85 -32.52
N ILE A 13 -2.10 19.82 -32.86
CA ILE A 13 -2.68 19.64 -34.19
C ILE A 13 -3.93 20.51 -34.43
N GLY A 14 -4.40 21.25 -33.43
CA GLY A 14 -5.58 22.11 -33.51
C GLY A 14 -6.91 21.37 -33.58
N LEU A 15 -6.95 20.10 -33.16
CA LEU A 15 -8.17 19.28 -33.16
C LEU A 15 -8.93 19.38 -31.82
N LEU A 16 -8.28 19.92 -30.80
CA LEU A 16 -8.83 20.14 -29.47
C LEU A 16 -8.61 21.59 -29.06
N ASP A 17 -9.70 22.33 -28.84
CA ASP A 17 -9.67 23.67 -28.25
C ASP A 17 -10.23 23.65 -26.82
N MET A 18 -9.39 23.99 -25.84
CA MET A 18 -9.76 24.09 -24.42
C MET A 18 -10.65 25.31 -24.12
N GLU A 19 -10.70 26.31 -25.00
CA GLU A 19 -11.62 27.44 -24.90
C GLU A 19 -13.02 27.07 -25.41
N SER A 20 -13.12 26.12 -26.35
CA SER A 20 -14.39 25.59 -26.85
C SER A 20 -15.09 24.73 -25.80
N LEU A 21 -16.37 25.03 -25.53
CA LEU A 21 -17.18 24.23 -24.60
C LEU A 21 -17.58 22.87 -25.20
N ILE A 22 -17.75 22.81 -26.52
CA ILE A 22 -18.15 21.58 -27.23
C ILE A 22 -17.04 20.54 -27.15
N ASP A 23 -15.81 20.97 -27.38
CA ASP A 23 -14.63 20.10 -27.40
C ASP A 23 -14.34 19.55 -26.00
N ARG A 24 -14.51 20.37 -24.96
CA ARG A 24 -14.41 19.94 -23.55
C ARG A 24 -15.46 18.88 -23.19
N VAL A 25 -16.71 19.07 -23.61
CA VAL A 25 -17.77 18.09 -23.35
C VAL A 25 -17.52 16.79 -24.12
N CYS A 26 -17.08 16.87 -25.37
CA CYS A 26 -16.71 15.72 -26.18
C CYS A 26 -15.57 14.91 -25.52
N LEU A 27 -14.52 15.62 -25.09
CA LEU A 27 -13.37 15.01 -24.43
C LEU A 27 -13.78 14.35 -23.11
N TYR A 28 -14.61 15.00 -22.30
CA TYR A 28 -15.14 14.42 -21.06
C TYR A 28 -15.93 13.13 -21.34
N ILE A 29 -16.91 13.16 -22.25
CA ILE A 29 -17.76 11.99 -22.52
C ILE A 29 -16.94 10.79 -23.02
N VAL A 30 -15.95 11.04 -23.89
CA VAL A 30 -15.16 9.96 -24.51
C VAL A 30 -14.07 9.43 -23.58
N PHE A 31 -13.34 10.30 -22.88
CA PHE A 31 -12.16 9.91 -22.12
C PHE A 31 -12.45 9.61 -20.65
N GLN A 32 -13.51 10.16 -20.06
CA GLN A 32 -13.89 9.84 -18.67
C GLN A 32 -14.02 8.33 -18.42
N PRO A 33 -14.83 7.56 -19.19
CA PRO A 33 -14.95 6.12 -18.94
C PRO A 33 -13.65 5.35 -19.23
N ARG A 34 -12.81 5.84 -20.15
CA ARG A 34 -11.54 5.19 -20.53
C ARG A 34 -10.48 5.37 -19.45
N ILE A 35 -10.38 6.58 -18.90
CA ILE A 35 -9.48 6.89 -17.80
C ILE A 35 -9.90 6.10 -16.57
N GLN A 36 -11.21 6.06 -16.27
CA GLN A 36 -11.71 5.27 -15.14
C GLN A 36 -11.39 3.78 -15.30
N ALA A 37 -11.65 3.19 -16.47
CA ALA A 37 -11.33 1.78 -16.71
C ALA A 37 -9.83 1.48 -16.57
N SER A 38 -8.95 2.38 -17.04
CA SER A 38 -7.50 2.23 -16.89
C SER A 38 -7.04 2.34 -15.44
N LEU A 39 -7.68 3.22 -14.65
CA LEU A 39 -7.43 3.32 -13.21
C LEU A 39 -7.91 2.06 -12.48
N ASP A 40 -9.09 1.56 -12.81
CA ASP A 40 -9.66 0.35 -12.21
C ASP A 40 -8.79 -0.88 -12.53
N GLU A 41 -8.28 -0.98 -13.77
CA GLU A 41 -7.32 -2.02 -14.18
C GLU A 41 -6.01 -1.89 -13.42
N THR A 42 -5.47 -0.67 -13.30
CA THR A 42 -4.23 -0.43 -12.55
C THR A 42 -4.41 -0.77 -11.09
N LEU A 43 -5.55 -0.43 -10.49
CA LEU A 43 -5.89 -0.74 -9.11
C LEU A 43 -6.07 -2.26 -8.91
N GLY A 44 -6.77 -2.92 -9.82
CA GLY A 44 -6.92 -4.38 -9.81
C GLY A 44 -5.58 -5.08 -9.94
N SER A 45 -4.75 -4.63 -10.88
CA SER A 45 -3.40 -5.13 -11.08
C SER A 45 -2.52 -4.81 -9.87
N TRP A 46 -2.65 -3.65 -9.22
CA TRP A 46 -1.89 -3.28 -8.03
C TRP A 46 -2.28 -4.12 -6.82
N ASN A 47 -3.57 -4.37 -6.62
CA ASN A 47 -4.07 -5.22 -5.54
C ASN A 47 -3.69 -6.70 -5.72
N LEU A 48 -3.59 -7.15 -6.97
CA LEU A 48 -3.12 -8.49 -7.34
C LEU A 48 -1.61 -8.56 -7.50
N HIS A 49 -0.94 -7.42 -7.63
CA HIS A 49 0.51 -7.34 -7.72
C HIS A 49 1.06 -7.90 -6.42
N LYS A 50 1.93 -8.88 -6.56
CA LYS A 50 2.75 -9.41 -5.49
C LYS A 50 3.59 -8.26 -4.96
N LEU A 51 3.12 -7.53 -3.96
CA LEU A 51 3.96 -6.60 -3.23
C LEU A 51 5.13 -7.44 -2.70
N CYS A 52 6.31 -7.24 -3.31
CA CYS A 52 7.53 -7.97 -3.01
C CYS A 52 8.00 -7.81 -1.57
N THR A 53 7.34 -6.96 -0.78
CA THR A 53 7.64 -6.69 0.63
C THR A 53 7.23 -7.82 1.59
N ALA A 54 6.51 -8.86 1.13
CA ALA A 54 6.33 -10.09 1.93
C ALA A 54 6.18 -11.36 1.06
N ASN A 55 7.29 -11.85 0.48
CA ASN A 55 7.36 -13.18 -0.14
C ASN A 55 6.27 -13.47 -1.20
N ASN A 56 5.98 -12.52 -2.08
CA ASN A 56 5.03 -12.72 -3.19
C ASN A 56 3.58 -13.02 -2.76
N LYS A 57 3.16 -12.56 -1.59
CA LYS A 57 1.80 -12.75 -1.08
C LYS A 57 0.97 -11.50 -1.37
N SER A 58 -0.28 -11.70 -1.80
CA SER A 58 -1.23 -10.59 -1.90
C SER A 58 -1.54 -10.06 -0.49
N PRO A 59 -1.95 -8.78 -0.35
CA PRO A 59 -2.32 -8.22 0.96
C PRO A 59 -3.34 -9.07 1.73
N ARG A 60 -4.29 -9.66 1.00
CA ARG A 60 -5.27 -10.59 1.56
C ARG A 60 -4.62 -11.86 2.13
N ALA A 61 -3.68 -12.46 1.41
CA ALA A 61 -2.95 -13.64 1.89
C ALA A 61 -2.07 -13.31 3.11
N ILE A 62 -1.52 -12.08 3.19
CA ILE A 62 -0.78 -11.62 4.37
C ILE A 62 -1.71 -11.53 5.59
N TYR A 63 -2.90 -10.96 5.42
CA TYR A 63 -3.90 -10.87 6.49
C TYR A 63 -4.31 -12.26 6.99
N GLU A 64 -4.68 -13.18 6.09
CA GLU A 64 -5.08 -14.54 6.46
C GLU A 64 -3.96 -15.27 7.23
N LEU A 65 -2.71 -15.17 6.77
CA LEU A 65 -1.57 -15.79 7.47
C LEU A 65 -1.26 -15.16 8.84
N SER A 66 -1.39 -13.82 8.94
CA SER A 66 -1.23 -13.11 10.21
C SER A 66 -2.32 -13.51 11.20
N HIS A 67 -3.56 -13.63 10.71
CA HIS A 67 -4.72 -14.04 11.48
C HIS A 67 -4.61 -15.48 11.99
N GLU A 68 -4.21 -16.42 11.13
CA GLU A 68 -3.93 -17.80 11.54
C GLU A 68 -2.80 -17.89 12.56
N LYS A 69 -1.72 -17.13 12.35
CA LYS A 69 -0.61 -17.05 13.31
C LYS A 69 -1.11 -16.52 14.65
N ALA A 70 -1.95 -15.48 14.64
CA ALA A 70 -2.51 -14.88 15.84
C ALA A 70 -3.41 -15.82 16.65
N ILE A 71 -4.26 -16.59 15.96
CA ILE A 71 -5.09 -17.62 16.58
C ILE A 71 -4.20 -18.72 17.19
N ASN A 72 -3.21 -19.21 16.45
CA ASN A 72 -2.33 -20.28 16.91
C ASN A 72 -1.47 -19.88 18.11
N HIS A 73 -1.06 -18.62 18.18
CA HIS A 73 -0.31 -18.07 19.31
C HIS A 73 -1.21 -17.58 20.45
N GLY A 74 -2.54 -17.64 20.32
CA GLY A 74 -3.49 -17.44 21.41
C GLY A 74 -3.78 -15.98 21.77
N TYR A 75 -3.20 -14.99 21.09
CA TYR A 75 -3.49 -13.57 21.30
C TYR A 75 -4.68 -13.06 20.46
N TRP A 76 -5.25 -13.89 19.58
CA TRP A 76 -6.51 -13.59 18.89
C TRP A 76 -7.57 -14.63 19.27
N THR A 77 -8.39 -14.32 20.27
CA THR A 77 -9.41 -15.21 20.85
C THR A 77 -10.79 -15.11 20.18
N GLY A 78 -10.86 -14.52 18.98
CA GLY A 78 -12.13 -14.30 18.29
C GLY A 78 -12.89 -13.09 18.84
N ASP A 79 -12.17 -12.13 19.42
CA ASP A 79 -12.72 -10.83 19.76
C ASP A 79 -13.28 -10.15 18.49
N PRO A 80 -14.59 -9.82 18.44
CA PRO A 80 -15.19 -9.08 17.33
C PRO A 80 -14.61 -7.66 17.17
N GLY A 81 -13.74 -7.24 18.08
CA GLY A 81 -13.15 -5.92 18.15
C GLY A 81 -13.94 -5.01 19.06
N ASP A 82 -13.26 -4.00 19.58
CA ASP A 82 -13.85 -2.98 20.41
C ASP A 82 -14.88 -2.16 19.62
N ASP A 83 -16.00 -1.83 20.26
CA ASP A 83 -16.97 -0.94 19.66
C ASP A 83 -16.40 0.48 19.52
N LEU A 84 -17.01 1.30 18.65
CA LEU A 84 -16.54 2.67 18.40
C LEU A 84 -16.44 3.51 19.68
N VAL A 85 -17.26 3.20 20.68
CA VAL A 85 -17.26 3.90 21.97
C VAL A 85 -16.00 3.58 22.76
N THR A 86 -15.63 2.30 22.81
CA THR A 86 -14.42 1.83 23.48
C THR A 86 -13.16 2.30 22.75
N ALA A 87 -13.14 2.26 21.40
CA ALA A 87 -12.01 2.74 20.60
C ALA A 87 -11.79 4.27 20.67
N LEU A 88 -12.82 5.04 21.05
CA LEU A 88 -12.74 6.49 21.25
C LEU A 88 -12.44 6.88 22.70
N ASP A 89 -12.35 5.90 23.61
CA ASP A 89 -12.09 6.20 25.01
C ASP A 89 -10.67 6.79 25.16
N PRO A 90 -10.50 7.92 25.88
CA PRO A 90 -9.19 8.51 26.09
C PRO A 90 -8.18 7.60 26.80
N SER A 91 -8.65 6.56 27.49
CA SER A 91 -7.84 5.52 28.12
C SER A 91 -7.65 4.28 27.24
N TYR A 92 -8.11 4.30 25.99
CA TYR A 92 -7.81 3.27 25.01
C TYR A 92 -6.29 3.26 24.74
N ALA A 93 -5.61 2.20 25.21
CA ALA A 93 -4.16 1.98 25.30
C ALA A 93 -3.57 2.00 26.73
N GLU A 94 -4.33 2.38 27.75
CA GLU A 94 -3.91 2.29 29.15
C GLU A 94 -4.44 1.00 29.79
N ASP A 95 -3.76 -0.13 29.59
CA ASP A 95 -4.06 -1.34 30.38
C ASP A 95 -3.40 -1.24 31.76
N SER A 96 -4.20 -0.84 32.74
CA SER A 96 -3.77 -0.70 34.14
C SER A 96 -3.79 -2.02 34.93
N ASN A 97 -4.27 -3.12 34.34
CA ASN A 97 -4.36 -4.43 34.99
C ASN A 97 -3.38 -5.48 34.42
N GLU A 98 -2.67 -5.20 33.32
CA GLU A 98 -1.66 -6.11 32.79
C GLU A 98 -0.34 -6.05 33.57
N PRO A 99 0.30 -7.20 33.86
CA PRO A 99 1.67 -7.22 34.33
C PRO A 99 2.57 -6.61 33.26
N LEU A 100 3.34 -5.57 33.64
CA LEU A 100 4.35 -5.00 32.77
C LEU A 100 5.27 -6.12 32.23
N PRO A 101 5.66 -6.07 30.94
CA PRO A 101 6.64 -7.01 30.42
C PRO A 101 7.93 -6.95 31.25
N PRO A 102 8.72 -8.04 31.28
CA PRO A 102 10.00 -8.07 31.98
C PRO A 102 10.85 -6.84 31.62
N LEU A 103 11.55 -6.27 32.61
CA LEU A 103 12.32 -5.03 32.43
C LEU A 103 13.35 -5.11 31.28
N ASP A 104 13.80 -6.33 30.96
CA ASP A 104 14.75 -6.63 29.88
C ASP A 104 14.14 -6.56 28.47
N GLU A 105 12.80 -6.51 28.35
CA GLU A 105 12.06 -6.38 27.09
C GLU A 105 11.51 -4.96 26.86
N LEU A 106 11.69 -4.05 27.84
CA LEU A 106 11.36 -2.64 27.72
C LEU A 106 12.46 -1.93 26.93
N HIS A 107 12.49 -2.13 25.62
CA HIS A 107 13.37 -1.35 24.75
C HIS A 107 12.99 0.13 24.87
N ASP A 108 13.97 1.00 25.13
CA ASP A 108 13.76 2.45 25.04
C ASP A 108 13.19 2.78 23.66
N ASP A 109 12.04 3.45 23.63
CA ASP A 109 11.47 3.92 22.37
C ASP A 109 12.53 4.77 21.64
N PRO A 110 12.86 4.45 20.38
CA PRO A 110 13.86 5.21 19.65
C PRO A 110 13.38 6.66 19.50
N VAL A 111 14.07 7.59 20.17
CA VAL A 111 13.74 9.03 20.21
C VAL A 111 13.82 9.67 18.81
N ALA A 112 14.48 9.00 17.87
CA ALA A 112 14.53 9.39 16.47
C ALA A 112 14.58 8.14 15.58
N PRO A 113 14.07 8.22 14.33
CA PRO A 113 14.31 7.19 13.33
C PRO A 113 15.81 6.98 13.15
N ASP A 114 16.25 5.75 13.35
CA ASP A 114 17.63 5.35 13.09
C ASP A 114 17.80 5.05 11.60
N TYR A 115 18.50 5.95 10.91
CA TYR A 115 18.90 5.76 9.50
C TYR A 115 20.30 5.13 9.38
N SER A 116 20.94 4.80 10.49
CA SER A 116 22.29 4.23 10.52
C SER A 116 22.26 2.71 10.53
N GLU A 117 21.81 2.12 9.40
CA GLU A 117 22.40 0.92 8.79
C GLU A 117 21.58 0.51 7.55
N VAL A 118 21.88 1.16 6.43
CA VAL A 118 21.83 0.48 5.13
C VAL A 118 23.24 0.48 4.56
N SER A 119 24.17 -0.15 5.29
CA SER A 119 25.47 -0.50 4.74
C SER A 119 25.27 -1.68 3.80
N ASP A 120 25.09 -1.37 2.52
CA ASP A 120 25.21 -2.35 1.44
C ASP A 120 26.69 -2.78 1.33
N THR A 121 27.16 -3.59 2.29
CA THR A 121 28.45 -4.26 2.16
C THR A 121 28.26 -5.45 1.23
N GLY A 122 28.32 -5.16 -0.06
CA GLY A 122 28.59 -6.15 -1.08
C GLY A 122 29.93 -6.84 -0.81
N SER A 123 29.87 -8.10 -0.38
CA SER A 123 30.92 -9.08 -0.62
C SER A 123 30.35 -10.48 -0.39
N GLY A 124 29.85 -11.08 -1.46
CA GLY A 124 29.27 -12.41 -1.44
C GLY A 124 28.84 -12.84 -2.84
N VAL A 125 29.82 -12.95 -3.74
CA VAL A 125 29.66 -13.47 -5.10
C VAL A 125 28.94 -14.83 -5.05
N ARG A 126 27.65 -14.85 -5.36
CA ARG A 126 26.95 -16.03 -5.88
C ARG A 126 26.19 -15.62 -7.11
N GLY A 127 26.74 -16.02 -8.25
CA GLY A 127 26.32 -15.63 -9.59
C GLY A 127 24.82 -15.75 -9.78
N TRP A 128 24.19 -14.64 -10.13
CA TRP A 128 22.89 -14.63 -10.74
C TRP A 128 23.11 -14.84 -12.23
N SER A 129 22.90 -16.07 -12.69
CA SER A 129 22.74 -16.32 -14.12
C SER A 129 21.41 -15.71 -14.54
N PHE A 130 21.49 -14.50 -15.08
CA PHE A 130 20.43 -13.89 -15.88
C PHE A 130 20.14 -14.83 -17.06
N CYS A 131 18.95 -15.40 -17.10
CA CYS A 131 18.48 -16.19 -18.25
C CYS A 131 17.80 -15.19 -19.19
N GLU A 132 18.55 -14.73 -20.19
CA GLU A 132 18.00 -14.07 -21.37
C GLU A 132 17.01 -15.01 -22.07
N GLN A 133 15.87 -14.45 -22.46
CA GLN A 133 15.03 -14.93 -23.56
C GLN A 133 14.94 -13.82 -24.59
#